data_AF-A0A7L4K8P8-F1
#
_entry.id   AF-A0A7L4K8P8-F1
#
_cell.length_a   1.000
_cell.length_b   1.000
_cell.length_c   1.000
_cell.angle_alpha   90.00
_cell.angle_beta   90.00
_cell.angle_gamma   90.00
#
_symmetry.space_group_name_H-M   'P 1'
#
loop_
_entity.id
_entity.type
_entity.pdbx_description
1 polymer ?
#
loop_
_entity_poly.entity_id
_entity_poly.type
_entity_poly.pdbx_seq_one_letter_code
_entity_poly.pdbx_strand_id
1 'polypeptide(L)'
;QALVDGPCSGVRRQAMPFKCMQLTDFVLKFPHSARQKCVRLAWEKENINEKWAATRWAKKIEAREKKAKMTDFDRYKVMKAKKMRNRIIKHEMKKLQRMASKKGKKPEKSGKPEKAQKTEKSGKAEKAQKLEKAPKAQKAQK
;
A
#
# COMPACT_ATOMS: atom_id res chain seq x y z
N GLN A 1 -26.68 -15.37 -25.66
CA GLN A 1 -27.26 -14.33 -24.76
C GLN A 1 -27.57 -14.97 -23.42
N ALA A 2 -27.54 -14.21 -22.33
CA ALA A 2 -27.89 -14.68 -20.98
C ALA A 2 -28.97 -13.80 -20.36
N LEU A 3 -29.79 -14.39 -19.49
CA LEU A 3 -30.71 -13.64 -18.64
C LEU A 3 -29.93 -13.09 -17.44
N VAL A 4 -29.89 -11.77 -17.27
CA VAL A 4 -29.16 -11.09 -16.21
C VAL A 4 -30.13 -10.33 -15.32
N ASP A 5 -29.87 -10.33 -14.00
CA ASP A 5 -30.66 -9.65 -12.98
C ASP A 5 -29.72 -8.99 -11.96
N GLY A 6 -29.88 -7.69 -11.73
CA GLY A 6 -29.05 -6.90 -10.82
C GLY A 6 -29.89 -6.11 -9.80
N PRO A 7 -30.56 -6.80 -8.86
CA PRO A 7 -31.55 -6.19 -7.96
C PRO A 7 -30.99 -5.11 -7.02
N CYS A 8 -29.68 -5.18 -6.71
CA CYS A 8 -28.99 -4.25 -5.82
C CYS A 8 -28.11 -3.23 -6.57
N SER A 9 -27.95 -3.38 -7.89
CA SER A 9 -27.14 -2.50 -8.76
C SER A 9 -27.98 -1.65 -9.71
N GLY A 10 -29.32 -1.76 -9.63
CA GLY A 10 -30.25 -1.00 -10.48
C GLY A 10 -30.50 -1.60 -11.86
N VAL A 11 -29.91 -2.76 -12.17
CA VAL A 11 -30.10 -3.45 -13.46
C VAL A 11 -31.36 -4.31 -13.37
N ARG A 12 -32.40 -3.93 -14.12
CA ARG A 12 -33.63 -4.73 -14.24
C ARG A 12 -33.35 -6.05 -14.96
N ARG A 13 -34.15 -7.07 -14.66
CA ARG A 13 -34.08 -8.38 -15.31
C ARG A 13 -34.26 -8.25 -16.83
N GLN A 14 -33.22 -8.60 -17.59
CA GLN A 14 -33.20 -8.45 -19.05
C GLN A 14 -32.29 -9.49 -19.71
N ALA A 15 -32.51 -9.73 -21.00
CA ALA A 15 -31.57 -10.51 -21.81
C ALA A 15 -30.37 -9.64 -22.21
N MET A 16 -29.15 -10.12 -21.98
CA MET A 16 -27.92 -9.41 -22.30
C MET A 16 -26.96 -10.31 -23.12
N PRO A 17 -26.38 -9.81 -24.23
CA PRO A 17 -25.36 -10.53 -25.00
C PRO A 17 -24.06 -10.73 -24.21
N PHE A 18 -23.38 -11.87 -24.40
CA PHE A 18 -22.10 -12.13 -23.73
C PHE A 18 -20.98 -11.16 -24.13
N LYS A 19 -21.09 -10.52 -25.30
CA LYS A 19 -20.09 -9.58 -25.82
C LYS A 19 -19.96 -8.29 -25.00
N CYS A 20 -21.04 -7.85 -24.33
CA CYS A 20 -21.04 -6.60 -23.56
C CYS A 20 -20.87 -6.81 -22.04
N MET A 21 -20.52 -8.03 -21.61
CA MET A 21 -20.28 -8.34 -20.20
C MET A 21 -18.91 -8.96 -20.00
N GLN A 22 -18.28 -8.62 -18.88
CA GLN A 22 -17.04 -9.23 -18.42
C GLN A 22 -17.34 -9.93 -17.11
N LEU A 23 -17.09 -11.24 -17.06
CA LEU A 23 -17.36 -12.04 -15.87
C LEU A 23 -16.37 -11.68 -14.76
N THR A 24 -16.86 -11.74 -13.52
CA THR A 24 -16.05 -11.55 -12.30
C THR A 24 -15.91 -12.89 -11.58
N ASP A 25 -14.98 -12.98 -10.63
CA ASP A 25 -14.72 -14.21 -9.88
C ASP A 25 -15.79 -14.55 -8.82
N PHE A 26 -16.80 -13.69 -8.64
CA PHE A 26 -17.87 -13.91 -7.67
C PHE A 26 -18.94 -14.85 -8.22
N VAL A 27 -19.28 -15.89 -7.44
CA VAL A 27 -20.29 -16.89 -7.80
C VAL A 27 -21.32 -17.01 -6.69
N LEU A 28 -22.57 -16.65 -6.99
CA LEU A 28 -23.72 -16.80 -6.09
C LEU A 28 -24.44 -18.12 -6.37
N LYS A 29 -24.77 -18.89 -5.34
CA LYS A 29 -25.47 -20.18 -5.46
C LYS A 29 -26.98 -20.01 -5.22
N PHE A 30 -27.79 -20.18 -6.25
CA PHE A 30 -29.26 -20.18 -6.21
C PHE A 30 -29.82 -20.98 -7.41
N PRO A 31 -31.09 -21.45 -7.38
CA PRO A 31 -31.63 -22.27 -8.47
C PRO A 31 -31.75 -21.48 -9.78
N HIS A 32 -31.61 -22.17 -10.91
CA HIS A 32 -31.83 -21.57 -12.22
C HIS A 32 -33.26 -21.02 -12.33
N SER A 33 -33.43 -19.87 -13.00
CA SER A 33 -34.72 -19.17 -13.13
C SER A 33 -35.36 -18.67 -11.82
N ALA A 34 -34.59 -18.52 -10.75
CA ALA A 34 -35.08 -17.93 -9.49
C ALA A 34 -35.70 -16.53 -9.69
N ARG A 35 -36.70 -16.19 -8.86
CA ARG A 35 -37.29 -14.84 -8.80
C ARG A 35 -36.30 -13.83 -8.21
N GLN A 36 -36.49 -12.56 -8.56
CA GLN A 36 -35.59 -11.46 -8.15
C GLN A 36 -35.43 -11.36 -6.63
N LYS A 37 -36.46 -11.72 -5.85
CA LYS A 37 -36.40 -11.78 -4.38
C LYS A 37 -35.31 -12.73 -3.87
N CYS A 38 -35.20 -13.92 -4.45
CA CYS A 38 -34.18 -14.91 -4.06
C CYS A 38 -32.78 -14.43 -4.43
N VAL A 39 -32.62 -13.83 -5.62
CA VAL A 39 -31.34 -13.28 -6.08
C VAL A 39 -30.88 -12.13 -5.18
N ARG A 40 -31.80 -11.24 -4.78
CA ARG A 40 -31.52 -10.15 -3.83
C ARG A 40 -31.02 -10.69 -2.49
N LEU A 41 -31.73 -11.67 -1.92
CA LEU A 41 -31.34 -12.28 -0.64
C LEU A 41 -29.96 -12.94 -0.72
N ALA A 42 -29.65 -13.65 -1.81
CA ALA A 42 -28.32 -14.25 -2.01
C ALA A 42 -27.22 -13.18 -2.16
N TRP A 43 -27.51 -12.09 -2.90
CA TRP A 43 -26.59 -10.98 -3.11
C TRP A 43 -26.23 -10.24 -1.81
N GLU A 44 -27.25 -9.96 -1.00
CA GLU A 44 -27.12 -9.30 0.31
C GLU A 44 -26.42 -10.23 1.32
N LYS A 45 -26.80 -11.52 1.38
CA LYS A 45 -26.16 -12.51 2.25
C LYS A 45 -24.65 -12.62 2.03
N GLU A 46 -24.21 -12.51 0.78
CA GLU A 46 -22.78 -12.59 0.44
C GLU A 46 -22.06 -11.24 0.40
N ASN A 47 -22.75 -10.12 0.67
CA ASN A 47 -22.19 -8.76 0.66
C ASN A 47 -21.36 -8.45 -0.61
N ILE A 48 -21.90 -8.81 -1.78
CA ILE A 48 -21.16 -8.70 -3.06
C ILE A 48 -20.76 -7.26 -3.38
N ASN A 49 -21.58 -6.26 -3.03
CA ASN A 49 -21.26 -4.85 -3.29
C ASN A 49 -20.00 -4.40 -2.56
N GLU A 50 -19.84 -4.80 -1.29
CA GLU A 50 -18.68 -4.46 -0.48
C GLU A 50 -17.43 -5.19 -0.99
N LYS A 51 -17.57 -6.50 -1.28
CA LYS A 51 -16.50 -7.30 -1.88
C LYS A 51 -16.04 -6.70 -3.21
N TRP A 52 -16.98 -6.30 -4.08
CA TRP A 52 -16.70 -5.64 -5.34
C TRP A 52 -15.93 -4.33 -5.12
N ALA A 53 -16.42 -3.44 -4.26
CA ALA A 53 -15.76 -2.16 -3.95
C ALA A 53 -14.34 -2.34 -3.38
N ALA A 54 -14.10 -3.41 -2.61
CA ALA A 54 -12.79 -3.73 -2.08
C ALA A 54 -11.79 -4.21 -3.16
N THR A 55 -12.27 -4.75 -4.28
CA THR A 55 -11.40 -5.29 -5.33
C THR A 55 -10.49 -4.24 -5.96
N ARG A 56 -9.32 -4.68 -6.44
CA ARG A 56 -8.42 -3.82 -7.21
C ARG A 56 -9.04 -3.35 -8.52
N TRP A 57 -9.99 -4.12 -9.09
CA TRP A 57 -10.68 -3.75 -10.32
C TRP A 57 -11.61 -2.56 -10.08
N ALA A 58 -12.52 -2.65 -9.11
CA ALA A 58 -13.41 -1.54 -8.78
C ALA A 58 -12.63 -0.27 -8.41
N LYS A 59 -11.58 -0.39 -7.59
CA LYS A 59 -10.70 0.74 -7.24
C LYS A 59 -10.05 1.40 -8.46
N LYS A 60 -9.71 0.64 -9.51
CA LYS A 60 -9.18 1.19 -10.77
C LYS A 60 -10.26 1.93 -11.58
N ILE A 61 -11.48 1.41 -11.61
CA ILE A 61 -12.61 2.06 -12.28
C ILE A 61 -12.88 3.40 -11.57
N GLU A 62 -13.02 3.39 -10.25
CA GLU A 62 -13.24 4.58 -9.44
C GLU A 62 -12.11 5.61 -9.59
N ALA A 63 -10.85 5.17 -9.58
CA ALA A 63 -9.71 6.06 -9.81
C ALA A 63 -9.72 6.69 -11.21
N ARG A 64 -10.20 5.97 -12.24
CA ARG A 64 -10.35 6.49 -13.60
C ARG A 64 -11.43 7.56 -13.65
N GLU A 65 -12.58 7.32 -13.02
CA GLU A 65 -13.70 8.26 -12.93
C GLU A 65 -13.29 9.53 -12.17
N LYS A 66 -12.64 9.39 -11.01
CA LYS A 66 -12.09 10.53 -10.24
C LYS A 66 -11.10 11.36 -11.05
N LYS A 67 -10.25 10.71 -11.85
CA LYS A 67 -9.31 11.41 -12.74
C LYS A 67 -10.03 12.14 -13.88
N ALA A 68 -11.08 11.55 -14.44
CA ALA A 68 -11.89 12.18 -15.48
C ALA A 68 -12.68 13.40 -14.95
N LYS A 69 -13.17 13.34 -13.70
CA LYS A 69 -13.92 14.43 -13.04
C LYS A 69 -13.02 15.53 -12.43
N MET A 70 -11.69 15.39 -12.49
CA MET A 70 -10.75 16.28 -11.81
C MET A 70 -10.74 17.69 -12.43
N THR A 71 -10.93 18.71 -11.58
CA THR A 71 -10.88 20.12 -12.00
C THR A 71 -9.45 20.60 -12.24
N ASP A 72 -9.28 21.73 -12.91
CA ASP A 72 -7.95 22.26 -13.22
C ASP A 72 -7.13 22.58 -11.96
N PHE A 73 -7.76 23.19 -10.96
CA PHE A 73 -7.12 23.47 -9.68
C PHE A 73 -6.66 22.19 -8.96
N ASP A 74 -7.45 21.12 -9.03
CA ASP A 74 -7.06 19.82 -8.49
C ASP A 74 -5.85 19.23 -9.22
N ARG A 75 -5.76 19.39 -10.55
CA ARG A 75 -4.59 18.97 -11.33
C ARG A 75 -3.33 19.71 -10.88
N TYR A 76 -3.43 21.01 -10.61
CA TYR A 76 -2.31 21.79 -10.08
C TYR A 76 -1.83 21.28 -8.70
N LYS A 77 -2.76 21.03 -7.77
CA LYS A 77 -2.44 20.44 -6.45
C LYS A 77 -1.76 19.09 -6.58
N VAL A 78 -2.32 18.19 -7.41
CA VAL A 78 -1.74 16.87 -7.69
C VAL A 78 -0.34 16.98 -8.28
N MET A 79 -0.11 17.91 -9.20
CA MET A 79 1.21 18.14 -9.81
C MET A 79 2.27 18.53 -8.77
N LYS A 80 1.95 19.50 -7.89
CA LYS A 80 2.89 19.95 -6.84
C LYS A 80 3.20 18.84 -5.85
N ALA A 81 2.18 18.13 -5.36
CA ALA A 81 2.36 17.00 -4.44
C ALA A 81 3.20 15.88 -5.08
N LYS A 82 2.90 15.53 -6.34
CA LYS A 82 3.65 14.50 -7.09
C LYS A 82 5.10 14.89 -7.32
N LYS A 83 5.39 16.17 -7.61
CA LYS A 83 6.76 16.68 -7.77
C LYS A 83 7.59 16.48 -6.49
N MET A 84 7.03 16.83 -5.33
CA MET A 84 7.74 16.65 -4.04
C MET A 84 7.95 15.16 -3.72
N ARG A 85 6.90 14.34 -3.84
CA ARG A 85 6.98 12.88 -3.63
C ARG A 85 8.07 12.24 -4.50
N ASN A 86 8.10 12.59 -5.79
CA ASN A 86 9.08 12.02 -6.73
C ASN A 86 10.51 12.44 -6.40
N ARG A 87 10.73 13.65 -5.87
CA ARG A 87 12.06 14.11 -5.43
C ARG A 87 12.59 13.25 -4.28
N ILE A 88 11.76 12.99 -3.27
CA ILE A 88 12.11 12.14 -2.12
C ILE A 88 12.42 10.72 -2.59
N ILE A 89 11.52 10.11 -3.37
CA ILE A 89 11.69 8.75 -3.89
C ILE A 89 12.97 8.65 -4.72
N LYS A 90 13.25 9.61 -5.61
CA LYS A 90 14.47 9.61 -6.44
C LYS A 90 15.74 9.65 -5.59
N HIS A 91 15.76 10.46 -4.53
CA HIS A 91 16.90 10.55 -3.63
C HIS A 91 17.14 9.23 -2.89
N GLU A 92 16.09 8.66 -2.29
CA GLU A 92 16.20 7.41 -1.55
C GLU A 92 16.54 6.22 -2.45
N MET A 93 15.94 6.13 -3.63
CA MET A 93 16.27 5.10 -4.62
C MET A 93 17.74 5.18 -5.05
N LYS A 94 18.29 6.39 -5.24
CA LYS A 94 19.72 6.57 -5.57
C LYS A 94 20.62 6.12 -4.42
N LYS A 95 20.23 6.36 -3.16
CA LYS A 95 20.94 5.88 -1.98
C LYS A 95 20.94 4.35 -1.91
N LEU A 96 19.77 3.72 -2.06
CA LEU A 96 19.63 2.27 -2.08
C LEU A 96 20.44 1.62 -3.23
N GLN A 97 20.40 2.19 -4.44
CA GLN A 97 21.19 1.71 -5.58
C GLN A 97 22.69 1.80 -5.32
N ARG A 98 23.18 2.89 -4.72
CA ARG A 98 24.60 3.04 -4.33
C ARG A 98 25.01 1.98 -3.30
N MET A 99 24.16 1.71 -2.31
CA MET A 99 24.42 0.68 -1.30
C MET A 99 24.40 -0.73 -1.91
N ALA A 100 23.45 -1.03 -2.80
CA ALA A 100 23.38 -2.29 -3.52
C ALA A 100 24.62 -2.49 -4.43
N SER A 101 25.03 -1.46 -5.16
CA SER A 101 26.21 -1.50 -6.04
C SER A 101 27.52 -1.72 -5.25
N LYS A 102 27.65 -1.14 -4.05
CA LYS A 102 28.77 -1.40 -3.14
C LYS A 102 28.76 -2.84 -2.60
N LYS A 103 27.60 -3.44 -2.40
CA LYS A 103 27.48 -4.84 -1.93
C LYS A 103 27.76 -5.85 -3.04
N GLY A 104 27.49 -5.51 -4.30
CA GLY A 104 27.85 -6.30 -5.48
C GLY A 104 29.34 -6.24 -5.84
N LYS A 105 30.03 -5.13 -5.56
CA LYS A 105 31.50 -5.04 -5.58
C LYS A 105 32.10 -5.56 -4.26
N LYS A 106 32.18 -6.88 -4.10
CA LYS A 106 33.11 -7.47 -3.12
C LYS A 106 34.54 -7.21 -3.65
N PRO A 107 35.48 -6.69 -2.84
CA PRO A 107 36.88 -6.62 -3.25
C PRO A 107 37.44 -8.04 -3.33
N GLU A 108 38.11 -8.37 -4.44
CA GLU A 108 38.96 -9.55 -4.52
C GLU A 108 40.01 -9.51 -3.41
N LYS A 109 40.20 -10.64 -2.73
CA LYS A 109 41.24 -10.86 -1.73
C LYS A 109 42.63 -10.81 -2.38
N SER A 110 43.50 -9.95 -1.88
CA SER A 110 44.96 -10.16 -1.82
C SER A 110 45.34 -10.17 -0.32
N GLY A 111 45.62 -11.33 0.31
CA GLY A 111 46.97 -11.89 0.55
C GLY A 111 47.83 -10.92 1.39
N LYS A 112 48.34 -11.17 2.60
CA LYS A 112 48.93 -12.37 3.27
C LYS A 112 49.17 -12.03 4.77
N PRO A 113 49.28 -12.97 5.73
CA PRO A 113 49.48 -12.69 7.16
C PRO A 113 50.95 -12.73 7.59
N GLU A 114 51.41 -11.78 8.41
CA GLU A 114 52.60 -11.96 9.26
C GLU A 114 52.62 -10.98 10.45
N LYS A 115 53.36 -11.33 11.49
CA LYS A 115 53.07 -11.11 12.92
C LYS A 115 54.10 -10.18 13.58
N ALA A 116 53.72 -9.66 14.76
CA ALA A 116 54.53 -9.06 15.86
C ALA A 116 54.53 -7.50 15.91
N GLN A 117 54.38 -6.81 17.05
CA GLN A 117 54.74 -7.09 18.44
C GLN A 117 53.79 -6.43 19.48
N LYS A 118 53.87 -6.94 20.72
CA LYS A 118 53.14 -6.63 21.97
C LYS A 118 53.58 -5.34 22.68
N THR A 119 52.68 -4.78 23.50
CA THR A 119 52.86 -4.41 24.95
C THR A 119 51.47 -4.15 25.57
N GLU A 120 50.89 -5.11 26.30
CA GLU A 120 50.75 -5.18 27.78
C GLU A 120 49.74 -4.18 28.41
N LYS A 121 48.59 -4.69 28.91
CA LYS A 121 48.08 -4.69 30.33
C LYS A 121 47.84 -3.28 30.93
N SER A 122 46.79 -2.95 31.69
CA SER A 122 45.65 -3.59 32.35
C SER A 122 44.87 -2.45 33.06
N GLY A 123 43.54 -2.55 33.21
CA GLY A 123 42.66 -1.44 33.65
C GLY A 123 42.56 -1.08 35.15
N LYS A 124 41.44 -0.40 35.47
CA LYS A 124 40.96 0.28 36.72
C LYS A 124 41.33 1.78 36.81
N ALA A 125 40.50 2.72 37.29
CA ALA A 125 39.21 2.68 37.97
C ALA A 125 38.47 4.04 37.85
N GLU A 126 37.22 4.03 38.29
CA GLU A 126 36.22 5.09 38.42
C GLU A 126 36.68 6.47 38.99
N LYS A 127 35.85 7.48 38.67
CA LYS A 127 35.25 8.48 39.59
C LYS A 127 35.70 9.95 39.44
N ALA A 128 34.90 10.72 38.70
CA ALA A 128 34.63 12.15 38.92
C ALA A 128 33.26 12.48 38.26
N GLN A 129 32.14 12.29 38.97
CA GLN A 129 31.35 13.36 39.62
C GLN A 129 31.04 14.56 38.69
N LYS A 130 29.81 14.67 38.15
CA LYS A 130 28.60 15.26 38.75
C LYS A 130 28.55 16.79 38.62
N LEU A 131 27.86 17.28 37.59
CA LEU A 131 27.21 18.60 37.47
C LEU A 131 25.93 18.35 36.65
N GLU A 132 24.76 18.17 37.28
CA GLU A 132 23.70 19.20 37.47
C GLU A 132 23.32 19.93 36.15
N LYS A 133 22.08 20.07 35.70
CA LYS A 133 20.72 19.84 36.23
C LYS A 133 19.75 20.00 35.03
N ALA A 134 18.72 19.17 34.94
CA ALA A 134 17.58 19.36 34.03
C ALA A 134 16.42 20.08 34.77
N PRO A 135 15.69 21.04 34.14
CA PRO A 135 14.48 21.59 34.73
C PRO A 135 13.22 20.79 34.36
N LYS A 136 12.33 20.71 35.35
CA LYS A 136 11.08 19.93 35.44
C LYS A 136 9.96 20.49 34.56
N ALA A 137 9.14 19.60 33.98
CA ALA A 137 7.79 19.90 33.53
C ALA A 137 6.79 19.49 34.62
N GLN A 138 6.04 20.45 35.17
CA GLN A 138 4.98 20.24 36.14
C GLN A 138 3.66 19.91 35.43
N LYS A 139 3.04 18.80 35.85
CA LYS A 139 1.61 18.51 35.66
C LYS A 139 0.80 19.48 36.53
N ALA A 140 -0.23 20.09 35.96
CA ALA A 140 -1.31 20.73 36.71
C ALA A 140 -2.63 20.03 36.34
N GLN A 141 -3.28 19.46 37.35
CA GLN A 141 -4.67 19.04 37.34
C GLN A 141 -5.49 20.12 38.04
N LYS A 142 -6.63 20.47 37.45
CA LYS A 142 -7.86 20.86 38.13
C LYS A 142 -9.02 20.31 37.31
#